data_AF-A0A845XLD9-F1
#
_entry.id   AF-A0A845XLD9-F1
#
_cell.length_a   1.000
_cell.length_b   1.000
_cell.length_c   1.000
_cell.angle_alpha   90.00
_cell.angle_beta   90.00
_cell.angle_gamma   90.00
#
_symmetry.space_group_name_H-M   'P 1'
#
loop_
_entity.id
_entity.type
_entity.pdbx_description
1 polymer ?
#
loop_
_entity_poly.entity_id
_entity_poly.type
_entity_poly.pdbx_seq_one_letter_code
_entity_poly.pdbx_strand_id
1 'polypeptide(L)'
;MVTRNKTTAAPPSQSTKIKYYVILNDGSASGLAKARKIVPGAFLGRFPQGTKIQMGAFRNEAKANAFANQLRQQGMSASIYRP
;
A
#
# COMPACT_ATOMS: atom_id res chain seq x y z
N MET A 1 -23.84 20.83 39.56
CA MET A 1 -22.72 21.62 38.99
C MET A 1 -21.75 20.65 38.33
N VAL A 2 -21.53 20.79 37.03
CA VAL A 2 -20.68 19.90 36.22
C VAL A 2 -19.22 20.34 36.34
N THR A 3 -18.40 19.54 37.03
CA THR A 3 -16.95 19.75 37.11
C THR A 3 -16.30 19.27 35.82
N ARG A 4 -15.32 20.05 35.35
CA ARG A 4 -14.78 20.10 33.99
C ARG A 4 -13.90 18.89 33.64
N ASN A 5 -14.39 17.97 32.81
CA ASN A 5 -13.55 17.04 32.05
C ASN A 5 -12.97 17.75 30.82
N LYS A 6 -11.79 18.37 30.96
CA LYS A 6 -10.93 18.71 29.82
C LYS A 6 -9.78 17.71 29.74
N THR A 7 -10.09 16.50 29.27
CA THR A 7 -9.10 15.66 28.59
C THR A 7 -9.59 15.50 27.16
N THR A 8 -9.12 16.42 26.33
CA THR A 8 -9.35 16.46 24.89
C THR A 8 -8.71 15.23 24.22
N ALA A 9 -9.51 14.50 23.44
CA ALA A 9 -9.21 13.73 22.21
C ALA A 9 -7.88 12.94 22.13
N ALA A 10 -7.84 11.65 21.83
CA ALA A 10 -8.69 10.78 21.01
C ALA A 10 -8.66 9.35 21.62
N PRO A 11 -9.58 8.42 21.26
CA PRO A 11 -9.35 7.00 21.55
C PRO A 11 -7.93 6.64 21.08
N PRO A 12 -7.23 5.68 21.71
CA PRO A 12 -6.04 5.12 21.10
C PRO A 12 -6.54 4.54 19.78
N SER A 13 -6.45 5.35 18.72
CA SER A 13 -6.63 4.91 17.36
C SER A 13 -5.45 4.00 17.19
N GLN A 14 -5.66 2.74 17.58
CA GLN A 14 -4.94 1.57 17.14
C GLN A 14 -5.05 1.62 15.64
N SER A 15 -4.26 2.53 15.11
CA SER A 15 -4.09 2.85 13.74
C SER A 15 -3.44 1.58 13.26
N THR A 16 -4.27 0.63 12.86
CA THR A 16 -3.89 -0.48 12.01
C THR A 16 -3.62 0.09 10.61
N LYS A 17 -2.87 1.20 10.60
CA LYS A 17 -2.36 1.98 9.49
C LYS A 17 -1.59 0.97 8.70
N ILE A 18 -2.08 0.74 7.50
CA ILE A 18 -1.33 0.05 6.51
C ILE A 18 -0.03 0.85 6.32
N LYS A 19 1.10 0.24 6.66
CA LYS A 19 2.42 0.89 6.66
C LYS A 19 3.21 0.60 5.39
N TYR A 20 2.81 -0.41 4.63
CA TYR A 20 3.56 -0.90 3.47
C TYR A 20 2.64 -1.00 2.27
N TYR A 21 2.89 -0.21 1.25
CA TYR A 21 2.17 -0.24 0.00
C TYR A 21 3.08 -0.87 -1.04
N VAL A 22 2.67 -1.98 -1.65
CA VAL A 22 3.44 -2.52 -2.77
C VAL A 22 2.96 -1.80 -4.02
N ILE A 23 3.87 -1.09 -4.66
CA ILE A 23 3.64 -0.36 -5.90
C ILE A 23 4.54 -0.93 -7.01
N LEU A 24 4.10 -0.89 -8.26
CA LEU A 24 4.98 -1.11 -9.41
C LEU A 24 5.43 0.24 -9.94
N ASN A 25 6.74 0.41 -10.11
CA ASN A 25 7.31 1.56 -10.80
C ASN A 25 7.02 1.54 -12.30
N ASP A 26 6.65 0.38 -12.82
CA ASP A 26 6.24 0.19 -14.20
C ASP A 26 4.71 0.34 -14.30
N GLY A 27 4.24 1.48 -14.82
CA GLY A 27 2.82 1.77 -15.01
C GLY A 27 2.19 1.10 -16.23
N SER A 28 2.84 0.08 -16.82
CA SER A 28 2.39 -0.54 -18.06
C SER A 28 1.09 -1.32 -17.90
N ALA A 29 0.27 -1.35 -18.94
CA ALA A 29 -0.97 -2.12 -18.98
C ALA A 29 -0.75 -3.62 -18.70
N SER A 30 0.36 -4.19 -19.17
CA SER A 30 0.78 -5.56 -18.88
C SER A 30 1.06 -5.78 -17.40
N GLY A 31 1.68 -4.80 -16.73
CA GLY A 31 1.90 -4.80 -15.30
C GLY A 31 0.57 -4.74 -14.54
N LEU A 32 -0.39 -3.92 -14.98
CA LEU A 32 -1.70 -3.82 -14.36
C LEU A 32 -2.52 -5.10 -14.51
N ALA A 33 -2.50 -5.72 -15.69
CA ALA A 33 -3.21 -6.97 -15.92
C ALA A 33 -2.68 -8.09 -15.01
N LYS A 34 -1.34 -8.20 -14.89
CA LYS A 34 -0.70 -9.13 -13.94
C LYS A 34 -1.03 -8.76 -12.49
N ALA A 35 -1.01 -7.48 -12.18
CA ALA A 35 -1.35 -6.97 -10.86
C ALA A 35 -2.76 -7.37 -10.43
N ARG A 36 -3.74 -7.14 -11.32
CA ARG A 36 -5.15 -7.48 -11.10
C ARG A 36 -5.39 -8.98 -10.97
N LYS A 37 -4.59 -9.82 -11.62
CA LYS A 37 -4.65 -11.28 -11.43
C LYS A 37 -4.28 -11.70 -10.01
N ILE A 38 -3.30 -11.02 -9.40
CA ILE A 38 -2.80 -11.39 -8.07
C ILE A 38 -3.61 -10.67 -6.98
N VAL A 39 -3.86 -9.38 -7.18
CA VAL A 39 -4.69 -8.56 -6.31
C VAL A 39 -5.79 -7.94 -7.16
N PRO A 40 -7.03 -8.43 -7.09
CA PRO A 40 -8.13 -7.88 -7.88
C PRO A 40 -8.42 -6.41 -7.57
N GLY A 41 -7.97 -5.92 -6.41
CA GLY A 41 -7.99 -4.51 -6.03
C GLY A 41 -6.78 -3.69 -6.52
N ALA A 42 -5.94 -4.19 -7.42
CA ALA A 42 -4.82 -3.42 -7.94
C ALA A 42 -5.27 -2.35 -8.94
N PHE A 43 -4.74 -1.14 -8.80
CA PHE A 43 -5.10 0.01 -9.63
C PHE A 43 -3.89 0.89 -9.93
N LEU A 44 -3.93 1.65 -11.04
CA LEU A 44 -2.96 2.72 -11.26
C LEU A 44 -3.32 3.91 -10.39
N GLY A 45 -2.41 4.27 -9.49
CA GLY A 45 -2.42 5.53 -8.78
C GLY A 45 -1.55 6.54 -9.51
N ARG A 46 -1.98 7.80 -9.53
CA ARG A 46 -1.11 8.91 -9.89
C ARG A 46 -0.34 9.31 -8.62
N PHE A 47 0.95 9.01 -8.60
CA PHE A 47 1.85 9.42 -7.52
C PHE A 47 2.66 10.64 -7.97
N PRO A 48 3.23 11.43 -7.04
CA PRO A 48 4.11 12.54 -7.39
C PRO A 48 5.34 12.09 -8.20
N GLN A 49 5.72 10.82 -8.09
CA GLN A 49 6.80 10.18 -8.84
C GLN A 49 6.34 9.63 -10.21
N GLY A 50 5.12 9.95 -10.67
CA GLY A 50 4.52 9.45 -11.91
C GLY A 50 3.37 8.46 -11.68
N THR A 51 2.83 7.90 -12.77
CA THR A 51 1.79 6.87 -12.69
C THR A 51 2.42 5.56 -12.21
N LYS A 52 1.94 5.02 -11.08
CA LYS A 52 2.41 3.74 -10.53
C LYS A 52 1.24 2.83 -10.25
N ILE A 53 1.45 1.53 -10.35
CA ILE A 53 0.39 0.57 -10.03
C ILE A 53 0.45 0.28 -8.55
N GLN A 54 -0.55 0.69 -7.77
CA GLN A 54 -0.71 0.21 -6.42
C GLN A 54 -1.28 -1.20 -6.47
N MET A 55 -0.45 -2.16 -6.10
CA MET A 55 -0.81 -3.56 -6.06
C MET A 55 -1.63 -3.89 -4.83
N GLY A 56 -1.29 -3.28 -3.70
CA GLY A 56 -1.87 -3.66 -2.43
C GLY A 56 -1.26 -2.92 -1.27
N ALA A 57 -1.99 -2.93 -0.19
CA ALA A 57 -1.66 -2.24 1.03
C ALA A 57 -1.58 -3.29 2.14
N PHE A 58 -0.39 -3.48 2.72
CA PHE A 58 -0.08 -4.49 3.70
C PHE A 58 0.29 -3.87 5.05
N ARG A 59 -0.20 -4.50 6.13
CA ARG A 59 0.16 -4.15 7.51
C ARG A 59 1.48 -4.79 7.95
N ASN A 60 1.90 -5.87 7.28
CA ASN A 60 3.08 -6.66 7.63
C ASN A 60 4.15 -6.50 6.53
N GLU A 61 5.36 -6.13 6.95
CA GLU A 61 6.52 -5.94 6.07
C GLU A 61 6.91 -7.20 5.33
N ALA A 62 6.96 -8.34 6.02
CA ALA A 62 7.37 -9.62 5.44
C ALA A 62 6.41 -10.03 4.31
N LYS A 63 5.11 -9.81 4.50
CA LYS A 63 4.11 -10.05 3.44
C LYS A 63 4.30 -9.09 2.27
N ALA A 64 4.51 -7.81 2.53
CA ALA A 64 4.76 -6.82 1.47
C ALA A 64 6.04 -7.13 0.69
N ASN A 65 7.10 -7.56 1.38
CA ASN A 65 8.40 -7.89 0.81
C ASN A 65 8.35 -9.19 0.00
N ALA A 66 7.76 -10.26 0.55
CA ALA A 66 7.53 -11.50 -0.20
C ALA A 66 6.72 -11.24 -1.48
N PHE A 67 5.68 -10.40 -1.36
CA PHE A 67 4.86 -10.01 -2.50
C PHE A 67 5.63 -9.19 -3.54
N ALA A 68 6.37 -8.16 -3.11
CA ALA A 68 7.23 -7.37 -3.98
C ALA A 68 8.30 -8.24 -4.66
N ASN A 69 8.89 -9.19 -3.94
CA ASN A 69 9.88 -10.10 -4.49
C ASN A 69 9.29 -11.05 -5.53
N GLN A 70 8.09 -11.59 -5.28
CA GLN A 70 7.37 -12.42 -6.25
C GLN A 70 7.09 -11.65 -7.55
N LEU A 71 6.69 -10.38 -7.44
CA LEU A 71 6.48 -9.52 -8.61
C LEU A 71 7.79 -9.28 -9.38
N ARG A 72 8.89 -9.04 -8.67
CA ARG A 72 10.23 -8.91 -9.26
C ARG A 72 10.64 -10.18 -10.00
N GLN A 73 10.37 -11.36 -9.44
CA GLN A 73 10.62 -12.64 -10.11
C GLN A 73 9.78 -12.82 -11.38
N GLN A 74 8.59 -12.23 -11.44
CA GLN A 74 7.77 -12.19 -12.66
C GLN A 74 8.18 -11.10 -13.67
N GLY A 75 9.33 -10.45 -13.43
CA GLY A 75 9.88 -9.38 -14.27
C GLY A 75 9.19 -8.04 -14.08
N MET A 76 8.48 -7.83 -12.96
CA MET A 76 7.82 -6.56 -12.65
C MET A 76 8.65 -5.71 -11.71
N SER A 77 8.80 -4.42 -12.01
CA SER A 77 9.52 -3.47 -11.17
C SER A 77 8.73 -3.09 -9.92
N ALA A 78 8.58 -4.02 -8.98
CA ALA A 78 7.90 -3.80 -7.72
C ALA A 78 8.79 -3.08 -6.70
N SER A 79 8.18 -2.14 -5.98
CA SER A 79 8.78 -1.32 -4.94
C SER A 79 7.82 -1.22 -3.76
N ILE A 80 8.36 -1.20 -2.55
CA ILE A 80 7.54 -0.96 -1.35
C ILE A 80 7.57 0.53 -1.06
N TYR A 81 6.41 1.17 -1.14
CA TYR A 81 6.19 2.53 -0.73
C TYR A 81 5.68 2.58 0.71
N ARG A 82 6.23 3.50 1.49
CA ARG A 82 5.85 3.76 2.88
C ARG A 82 5.62 5.28 2.97
N PRO A 83 4.41 5.73 3.37
CA PRO A 83 4.13 7.16 3.54
C PRO A 83 4.82 7.74 4.77
#